data_AF-A0A944GGV0-F1
#
_entry.id   AF-A0A944GGV0-F1
#
_cell.length_a   1.000
_cell.length_b   1.000
_cell.length_c   1.000
_cell.angle_alpha   90.00
_cell.angle_beta   90.00
_cell.angle_gamma   90.00
#
_symmetry.space_group_name_H-M   'P 1'
#
loop_
_entity.id
_entity.type
_entity.pdbx_description
1 polymer ?
#
loop_
_entity_poly.entity_id
_entity_poly.type
_entity_poly.pdbx_seq_one_letter_code
_entity_poly.pdbx_strand_id
1 'polypeptide(L)'
;MAKDIKNNEAENTVAGDSPASETVSKKEYDELLRKLEAFEHKDDPDKVHAESERLMTEKTPIRLAYGNDDVFVCVNGKAMLIKRGETVEIPKAYAMVLQNAAEQNEAAKRLIDELSSKADF
;
A
#
# COMPACT_ATOMS: atom_id res chain seq x y z
N MET A 1 55.72 -35.60 -9.05
CA MET A 1 54.98 -34.37 -9.42
C MET A 1 53.56 -34.84 -9.78
N ALA A 2 52.51 -34.80 -8.94
CA ALA A 2 52.10 -33.77 -7.95
C ALA A 2 51.99 -32.39 -8.62
N LYS A 3 50.90 -31.60 -8.60
CA LYS A 3 49.51 -31.69 -8.07
C LYS A 3 48.59 -30.79 -8.95
N ASP A 4 47.25 -30.81 -8.99
CA ASP A 4 46.18 -31.74 -8.56
C ASP A 4 44.82 -31.32 -9.21
N ILE A 5 43.80 -32.20 -9.17
CA ILE A 5 42.35 -31.98 -8.93
C ILE A 5 41.58 -30.80 -9.60
N LYS A 6 40.46 -31.14 -10.27
CA LYS A 6 39.34 -30.21 -10.55
C LYS A 6 38.45 -30.06 -9.29
N ASN A 7 38.58 -28.95 -8.56
CA ASN A 7 37.54 -28.42 -7.65
C ASN A 7 36.85 -27.26 -8.41
N ASN A 8 35.53 -27.06 -8.45
CA ASN A 8 34.40 -27.52 -7.63
C ASN A 8 34.43 -27.06 -6.16
N GLU A 9 34.28 -25.75 -6.01
CA GLU A 9 33.92 -25.01 -4.79
C GLU A 9 32.94 -23.89 -5.24
N ALA A 10 31.88 -23.56 -4.53
CA ALA A 10 31.20 -24.29 -3.47
C ALA A 10 29.71 -23.92 -3.47
N GLU A 11 28.91 -24.79 -2.88
CA GLU A 11 27.53 -24.52 -2.48
C GLU A 11 27.48 -23.25 -1.60
N ASN A 12 26.56 -22.33 -1.90
CA ASN A 12 26.05 -21.43 -0.88
C ASN A 12 24.56 -21.74 -0.67
N THR A 13 24.31 -22.84 0.04
CA THR A 13 22.99 -23.20 0.53
C THR A 13 22.53 -22.21 1.59
N VAL A 14 21.87 -21.13 1.17
CA VAL A 14 20.99 -20.40 2.08
C VAL A 14 19.67 -21.15 2.11
N ALA A 15 19.54 -22.08 3.06
CA ALA A 15 18.28 -22.72 3.41
C ALA A 15 17.34 -21.67 4.03
N GLY A 16 16.62 -20.95 3.17
CA GLY A 16 15.47 -20.14 3.51
C GLY A 16 14.30 -20.65 2.69
N ASP A 17 13.26 -21.14 3.36
CA ASP A 17 12.05 -21.70 2.74
C ASP A 17 11.27 -20.56 2.06
N SER A 18 11.63 -20.28 0.81
CA SER A 18 11.09 -19.19 0.01
C SER A 18 10.15 -19.78 -1.04
N PRO A 19 8.89 -19.32 -1.13
CA PRO A 19 7.92 -19.88 -2.06
C PRO A 19 8.45 -19.78 -3.49
N ALA A 20 8.22 -20.86 -4.25
CA ALA A 20 8.84 -21.10 -5.55
C ALA A 20 8.89 -19.83 -6.42
N SER A 21 10.09 -19.37 -6.74
CA SER A 21 10.28 -18.33 -7.75
C SER A 21 9.92 -18.91 -9.10
N GLU A 22 8.66 -18.75 -9.50
CA GLU A 22 8.20 -19.06 -10.85
C GLU A 22 9.17 -18.40 -11.84
N THR A 23 9.82 -19.20 -12.70
CA THR A 23 10.81 -18.68 -13.63
C THR A 23 10.09 -17.97 -14.78
N VAL A 24 9.68 -16.74 -14.52
CA VAL A 24 9.03 -15.81 -15.46
C VAL A 24 9.83 -15.80 -16.76
N SER A 25 9.16 -16.00 -17.91
CA SER A 25 9.86 -15.97 -19.18
C SER A 25 10.41 -14.57 -19.43
N LYS A 26 11.53 -14.45 -20.16
CA LYS A 26 12.16 -13.16 -20.41
C LYS A 26 11.19 -12.13 -21.01
N LYS A 27 10.24 -12.58 -21.84
CA LYS A 27 9.20 -11.72 -22.44
C LYS A 27 8.20 -11.18 -21.42
N GLU A 28 7.78 -12.01 -20.46
CA GLU A 28 6.90 -11.59 -19.38
C GLU A 28 7.62 -10.66 -18.41
N TYR A 29 8.92 -10.88 -18.16
CA TYR A 29 9.75 -9.99 -17.37
C TYR A 29 9.90 -8.60 -18.04
N ASP A 30 10.18 -8.57 -19.35
CA ASP A 30 10.24 -7.32 -20.13
C ASP A 30 8.87 -6.60 -20.16
N GLU A 31 7.75 -7.34 -20.20
CA GLU A 31 6.40 -6.76 -20.12
C GLU A 31 6.06 -6.24 -18.71
N LEU A 32 6.49 -6.94 -17.65
CA LEU A 32 6.35 -6.51 -16.27
C LEU A 32 7.19 -5.26 -15.98
N LEU A 33 8.42 -5.18 -16.47
CA LEU A 33 9.25 -3.97 -16.41
C LEU A 33 8.52 -2.79 -17.07
N ARG A 34 8.03 -2.98 -18.30
CA ARG A 34 7.31 -1.93 -19.03
C ARG A 34 6.01 -1.50 -18.34
N LYS A 35 5.34 -2.41 -17.61
CA LYS A 35 4.19 -2.09 -16.77
C LYS A 35 4.61 -1.31 -15.53
N LEU A 36 5.70 -1.69 -14.86
CA LEU A 36 6.26 -0.99 -13.70
C LEU A 36 6.75 0.42 -14.06
N GLU A 37 7.52 0.60 -15.13
CA GLU A 37 7.94 1.90 -15.66
C GLU A 37 6.76 2.80 -16.08
N ALA A 38 5.61 2.20 -16.43
CA ALA A 38 4.37 2.94 -16.70
C ALA A 38 3.52 3.21 -15.44
N PHE A 39 3.82 2.52 -14.32
CA PHE A 39 3.16 2.65 -13.03
C PHE A 39 3.91 3.57 -12.07
N GLU A 40 5.23 3.70 -12.22
CA GLU A 40 5.98 4.82 -11.67
C GLU A 40 5.38 6.11 -12.24
N HIS A 41 4.73 6.88 -11.36
CA HIS A 41 4.00 8.06 -11.75
C HIS A 41 4.93 9.07 -12.42
N LYS A 42 4.47 9.64 -13.54
CA LYS A 42 5.16 10.68 -14.33
C LYS A 42 5.22 12.03 -13.63
N ASP A 43 5.00 12.03 -12.31
CA ASP A 43 4.83 13.20 -11.49
C ASP A 43 6.17 13.55 -10.85
N ASP A 44 6.61 14.75 -11.18
CA ASP A 44 7.76 15.42 -10.61
C ASP A 44 7.70 15.39 -9.07
N PRO A 45 8.70 14.80 -8.37
CA PRO A 45 8.63 14.56 -6.92
C PRO A 45 8.42 15.85 -6.12
N ASP A 46 8.93 16.98 -6.60
CA ASP A 46 8.73 18.28 -5.96
C ASP A 46 7.26 18.72 -6.00
N LYS A 47 6.51 18.34 -7.04
CA LYS A 47 5.05 18.61 -7.14
C LYS A 47 4.25 17.72 -6.20
N VAL A 48 4.64 16.45 -6.07
CA VAL A 48 4.00 15.50 -5.13
C VAL A 48 4.19 15.99 -3.68
N HIS A 49 5.39 16.44 -3.33
CA HIS A 49 5.65 17.06 -2.03
C HIS A 49 4.86 18.35 -1.82
N ALA A 50 4.85 19.27 -2.79
CA ALA A 50 4.11 20.53 -2.69
C ALA A 50 2.60 20.32 -2.53
N GLU A 51 2.02 19.32 -3.21
CA GLU A 51 0.60 18.98 -3.04
C GLU A 51 0.32 18.33 -1.67
N SER A 52 1.22 17.47 -1.18
CA SER A 52 1.11 16.93 0.18
C SER A 52 1.15 18.02 1.25
N GLU A 53 1.99 19.06 1.08
CA GLU A 53 2.04 20.20 2.00
C GLU A 53 0.76 21.06 1.94
N ARG A 54 0.20 21.28 0.75
CA ARG A 54 -1.10 21.95 0.58
C ARG A 54 -2.22 21.20 1.30
N LEU A 55 -2.34 19.90 1.08
CA LEU A 55 -3.35 19.04 1.72
C LEU A 55 -3.15 18.92 3.25
N MET A 56 -1.93 19.13 3.75
CA MET A 56 -1.61 19.22 5.18
C MET A 56 -1.89 20.60 5.79
N THR A 57 -2.14 21.62 4.97
CA THR A 57 -2.39 23.01 5.41
C THR A 57 -3.86 23.40 5.23
N GLU A 58 -4.49 22.98 4.13
CA GLU A 58 -5.91 23.16 3.86
C GLU A 58 -6.75 22.39 4.89
N LYS A 59 -7.59 23.08 5.65
CA LYS A 59 -8.50 22.46 6.62
C LYS A 59 -9.85 22.13 6.01
N THR A 60 -10.43 21.02 6.43
CA THR A 60 -11.78 20.60 6.11
C THR A 60 -12.51 20.19 7.40
N PRO A 61 -13.75 20.64 7.63
CA PRO A 61 -14.56 20.15 8.74
C PRO A 61 -15.02 18.73 8.41
N ILE A 62 -14.74 17.78 9.31
CA ILE A 62 -15.32 16.43 9.23
C ILE A 62 -16.15 16.13 10.46
N ARG A 63 -17.07 15.17 10.33
CA ARG A 63 -17.83 14.63 11.46
C ARG A 63 -17.83 13.11 11.38
N LEU A 64 -17.14 12.46 12.31
CA LEU A 64 -17.10 11.01 12.41
C LEU A 64 -18.35 10.48 13.12
N ALA A 65 -18.83 9.33 12.65
CA ALA A 65 -19.91 8.60 13.32
C ALA A 65 -19.55 8.33 14.79
N TYR A 66 -20.55 8.44 15.67
CA TYR A 66 -20.40 8.15 17.10
C TYR A 66 -19.87 6.73 17.31
N GLY A 67 -18.97 6.61 18.28
CA GLY A 67 -18.34 5.38 18.72
C GLY A 67 -17.67 5.66 20.07
N ASN A 68 -17.26 4.60 20.77
CA ASN A 68 -16.73 4.73 22.13
C ASN A 68 -15.32 5.36 22.14
N ASP A 69 -14.52 5.12 21.09
CA ASP A 69 -13.11 5.51 21.02
C ASP A 69 -12.84 6.52 19.90
N ASP A 70 -12.01 7.52 20.19
CA ASP A 70 -11.51 8.51 19.23
C ASP A 70 -10.63 7.86 18.14
N VAL A 71 -10.53 8.51 16.98
CA VAL A 71 -9.81 7.95 15.82
C VAL A 71 -8.41 8.51 15.71
N PHE A 72 -7.41 7.64 15.88
CA PHE A 72 -6.02 7.96 15.66
C PHE A 72 -5.63 7.70 14.21
N VAL A 73 -5.07 8.71 13.53
CA VAL A 73 -4.66 8.64 12.11
C VAL A 73 -3.23 9.15 11.96
N CYS A 74 -2.41 8.43 11.18
CA CYS A 74 -1.06 8.84 10.82
C CYS A 74 -0.96 9.05 9.30
N VAL A 75 -0.41 10.18 8.87
CA VAL A 75 -0.16 10.51 7.46
C VAL A 75 1.22 11.15 7.35
N ASN A 76 2.09 10.58 6.50
CA ASN A 76 3.46 11.06 6.24
C ASN A 76 4.27 11.35 7.53
N GLY A 77 4.21 10.43 8.49
CA GLY A 77 4.90 10.52 9.78
C GLY A 77 4.28 11.49 10.81
N LYS A 78 3.22 12.24 10.44
CA LYS A 78 2.46 13.11 11.35
C LYS A 78 1.22 12.37 11.83
N ALA A 79 0.90 12.50 13.12
CA ALA A 79 -0.22 11.81 13.75
C ALA A 79 -1.24 12.80 14.33
N MET A 80 -2.53 12.43 14.29
CA MET A 80 -3.64 13.20 14.85
C MET A 80 -4.64 12.27 15.52
N LEU A 81 -5.16 12.69 16.68
CA LEU A 81 -6.34 12.08 17.30
C LEU A 81 -7.57 12.94 16.96
N ILE A 82 -8.59 12.31 16.38
CA ILE A 82 -9.80 12.96 15.89
C ILE A 82 -10.97 12.51 16.75
N LYS A 83 -11.63 13.48 17.38
CA LYS A 83 -12.80 13.23 18.24
C LYS A 83 -14.00 12.74 17.44
N ARG A 84 -14.73 11.77 17.99
CA ARG A 84 -16.01 11.31 17.41
C ARG A 84 -17.19 12.17 17.88
N GLY A 85 -18.27 12.19 17.08
CA GLY A 85 -19.53 12.84 17.44
C GLY A 85 -19.58 14.37 17.27
N GLU A 86 -18.43 15.04 17.42
CA GLU A 86 -18.25 16.47 17.18
C GLU A 86 -17.84 16.75 15.71
N THR A 87 -18.04 17.99 15.24
CA THR A 87 -17.47 18.45 13.97
C THR A 87 -16.10 19.05 14.25
N VAL A 88 -15.04 18.46 13.67
CA VAL A 88 -13.65 18.86 13.91
C VAL A 88 -13.03 19.33 12.59
N GLU A 89 -12.37 20.49 12.62
CA GLU A 89 -11.52 20.94 11.50
C GLU A 89 -10.18 20.21 11.52
N ILE A 90 -9.92 19.40 10.50
CA ILE A 90 -8.66 18.67 10.32
C ILE A 90 -8.03 19.01 8.97
N PRO A 91 -6.72 18.79 8.78
CA PRO A 91 -6.12 18.92 7.46
C PRO A 91 -6.71 17.91 6.48
N LYS A 92 -6.93 18.34 5.24
CA LYS A 92 -7.56 17.58 4.16
C LYS A 92 -6.89 16.25 3.88
N ALA A 93 -5.57 16.16 4.05
CA ALA A 93 -4.81 14.90 3.97
C ALA A 93 -5.35 13.80 4.91
N TYR A 94 -5.72 14.15 6.16
CA TYR A 94 -6.31 13.18 7.10
C TYR A 94 -7.76 12.83 6.72
N ALA A 95 -8.53 13.80 6.22
CA ALA A 95 -9.89 13.56 5.72
C ALA A 95 -9.90 12.60 4.52
N MET A 96 -8.95 12.76 3.59
CA MET A 96 -8.78 11.86 2.44
C MET A 96 -8.45 10.43 2.87
N VAL A 97 -7.56 10.23 3.86
CA VAL A 97 -7.25 8.88 4.36
C VAL A 97 -8.49 8.20 4.97
N LEU A 98 -9.32 8.95 5.70
CA LEU A 98 -10.58 8.44 6.25
C LEU A 98 -11.60 8.10 5.17
N GLN A 99 -11.70 8.92 4.12
CA GLN A 99 -12.55 8.64 2.96
C GLN A 99 -12.07 7.39 2.21
N ASN A 100 -10.78 7.31 1.86
CA ASN A 100 -10.19 6.16 1.18
C ASN A 100 -10.40 4.86 1.98
N ALA A 101 -10.27 4.90 3.30
CA ALA A 101 -10.54 3.75 4.16
C ALA A 101 -12.03 3.33 4.16
N ALA A 102 -12.96 4.29 4.07
CA ALA A 102 -14.39 4.01 3.95
C ALA A 102 -14.72 3.38 2.58
N GLU A 103 -14.17 3.92 1.49
CA GLU A 103 -14.33 3.39 0.13
C GLU A 103 -13.75 1.98 -0.03
N GLN A 104 -12.57 1.71 0.53
CA GLN A 104 -11.97 0.37 0.57
C GLN A 104 -12.82 -0.63 1.36
N ASN A 105 -13.37 -0.22 2.50
CA ASN A 105 -14.27 -1.04 3.31
C ASN A 105 -15.58 -1.35 2.57
N GLU A 106 -16.13 -0.38 1.83
CA GLU A 106 -17.31 -0.62 0.99
C GLU A 106 -17.01 -1.57 -0.18
N ALA A 107 -15.88 -1.38 -0.87
CA ALA A 107 -15.43 -2.29 -1.93
C ALA A 107 -15.22 -3.71 -1.41
N ALA A 108 -14.61 -3.87 -0.24
CA ALA A 108 -14.42 -5.17 0.41
C ALA A 108 -15.74 -5.86 0.74
N LYS A 109 -16.75 -5.14 1.24
CA LYS A 109 -18.09 -5.70 1.50
C LYS A 109 -18.74 -6.21 0.22
N ARG A 110 -18.74 -5.42 -0.86
CA ARG A 110 -19.30 -5.82 -2.15
C ARG A 110 -18.67 -7.11 -2.68
N LEU A 111 -17.35 -7.28 -2.52
CA LEU A 111 -16.64 -8.51 -2.88
C LEU A 111 -17.02 -9.70 -2.00
N ILE A 112 -17.21 -9.50 -0.69
CA ILE A 112 -17.67 -10.55 0.24
C ILE A 112 -19.09 -11.00 -0.13
N ASP A 113 -19.99 -10.06 -0.40
CA ASP A 113 -21.38 -10.35 -0.79
C ASP A 113 -21.43 -11.15 -2.11
N GLU A 114 -20.64 -10.76 -3.12
CA GLU A 114 -20.52 -11.50 -4.38
C GLU A 114 -19.98 -12.91 -4.15
N LEU A 115 -18.88 -13.07 -3.40
CA LEU A 115 -18.27 -14.38 -3.12
C LEU A 115 -19.20 -15.29 -2.30
N SER A 116 -19.92 -14.76 -1.32
CA SER A 116 -20.90 -15.52 -0.55
C SER A 116 -22.03 -16.02 -1.45
N SER A 117 -22.62 -15.14 -2.26
CA SER A 117 -23.71 -15.51 -3.19
C SER A 117 -23.32 -16.58 -4.20
N LYS A 118 -22.02 -16.70 -4.49
CA LYS A 118 -21.42 -17.67 -5.42
C LYS A 118 -20.97 -18.97 -4.75
N ALA A 119 -20.84 -18.98 -3.42
CA ALA A 119 -20.49 -20.16 -2.62
C ALA A 119 -21.72 -20.97 -2.17
N ASP A 120 -22.92 -20.37 -2.24
CA ASP A 120 -24.19 -21.00 -1.87
C ASP A 120 -24.85 -21.83 -3.02
N PHE A 121 -24.07 -22.26 -4.03
CA PHE A 121 -24.52 -23.01 -5.23
C PHE A 121 -23.68 -24.26 -5.51
#